data_AF-B7ARW4-F1
#
_entry.id   AF-B7ARW4-F1
#
_cell.length_a   1.000
_cell.length_b   1.000
_cell.length_c   1.000
_cell.angle_alpha   90.00
_cell.angle_beta   90.00
_cell.angle_gamma   90.00
#
_symmetry.space_group_name_H-M   'P 1'
#
loop_
_entity.id
_entity.type
_entity.pdbx_description
1 polymer ?
#
loop_
_entity_poly.entity_id
_entity_poly.type
_entity_poly.pdbx_seq_one_letter_code
_entity_poly.pdbx_strand_id
1 'polypeptide(L)'
;MGRVKRSNALSRIFMRYVLVMLGSLVGLVIVAWLLLCLLISVGCIYPANYAEQKINEAYDTILRADKVTAEMIPALCDYVIFSENGEKIGGDLSEQYEQIAWNVAKYGNASGKYFYKVIVRENEYVVLQYRLTPQYHSAFLREHFIGPQNVMSIMSVIGAVAIIIIPSIRFGKESKSRCSLY
;
A
#
# COMPACT_ATOMS: atom_id res chain seq x y z
N MET A 1 -23.53 -25.79 -45.45
CA MET A 1 -22.22 -25.12 -45.20
C MET A 1 -22.27 -23.70 -44.60
N GLY A 2 -23.41 -22.99 -44.54
CA GLY A 2 -23.48 -21.60 -44.02
C GLY A 2 -23.39 -21.39 -42.50
N ARG A 3 -23.73 -22.39 -41.67
CA ARG A 3 -23.72 -22.28 -40.19
C ARG A 3 -22.30 -22.27 -39.59
N VAL A 4 -21.36 -23.02 -40.17
CA VAL A 4 -19.98 -23.17 -39.64
C VAL A 4 -19.13 -21.91 -39.88
N LYS A 5 -19.31 -21.22 -41.03
CA LYS A 5 -18.59 -19.99 -41.36
C LYS A 5 -18.94 -18.80 -40.44
N ARG A 6 -20.19 -18.74 -39.95
CA ARG A 6 -20.71 -17.68 -39.06
C ARG A 6 -20.19 -17.81 -37.62
N SER A 7 -19.99 -19.05 -37.15
CA SER A 7 -19.38 -19.37 -35.85
C SER A 7 -17.95 -18.84 -35.73
N ASN A 8 -17.13 -19.05 -36.76
CA ASN A 8 -15.71 -18.63 -36.77
C ASN A 8 -15.56 -17.09 -36.78
N ALA A 9 -16.51 -16.36 -37.38
CA ALA A 9 -16.51 -14.90 -37.40
C ALA A 9 -16.89 -14.31 -36.03
N LEU A 10 -17.90 -14.88 -35.37
CA LEU A 10 -18.33 -14.45 -34.03
C LEU A 10 -17.24 -14.73 -32.98
N SER A 11 -16.65 -15.92 -33.02
CA SER A 11 -15.53 -16.30 -32.15
C SER A 11 -14.32 -15.37 -32.32
N ARG A 12 -13.98 -14.97 -33.56
CA ARG A 12 -12.87 -14.04 -33.82
C ARG A 12 -13.12 -12.63 -33.26
N ILE A 13 -14.35 -12.12 -33.37
CA ILE A 13 -14.72 -10.81 -32.82
C ILE A 13 -14.64 -10.84 -31.29
N PHE A 14 -15.17 -11.91 -30.69
CA PHE A 14 -15.09 -12.13 -29.25
C PHE A 14 -13.63 -12.24 -28.77
N MET A 15 -12.78 -13.01 -29.44
CA MET A 15 -11.36 -13.12 -29.12
C MET A 15 -10.64 -11.78 -29.20
N ARG A 16 -10.93 -10.95 -30.21
CA ARG A 16 -10.36 -9.61 -30.31
C ARG A 16 -10.76 -8.73 -29.12
N TYR A 17 -12.01 -8.84 -28.67
CA TYR A 17 -12.51 -8.12 -27.50
C TYR A 17 -11.77 -8.54 -26.22
N VAL A 18 -11.64 -9.85 -25.99
CA VAL A 18 -10.91 -10.39 -24.84
C VAL A 18 -9.46 -9.93 -24.83
N LEU A 19 -8.78 -9.97 -25.98
CA LEU A 19 -7.38 -9.52 -26.08
C LEU A 19 -7.22 -8.02 -25.79
N VAL A 20 -8.14 -7.18 -26.29
CA VAL A 20 -8.12 -5.74 -25.98
C VAL A 20 -8.39 -5.49 -24.50
N MET A 21 -9.34 -6.20 -23.91
CA MET A 21 -9.65 -6.09 -22.48
C MET A 21 -8.45 -6.51 -21.62
N LEU A 22 -7.84 -7.65 -21.90
CA LEU A 22 -6.64 -8.13 -21.20
C LEU A 22 -5.47 -7.14 -21.36
N GLY A 23 -5.21 -6.67 -22.58
CA GLY A 23 -4.18 -5.67 -22.83
C GLY A 23 -4.43 -4.36 -22.08
N SER A 24 -5.70 -3.94 -21.98
CA SER A 24 -6.08 -2.74 -21.22
C SER A 24 -5.91 -2.93 -19.71
N LEU A 25 -6.21 -4.11 -19.18
CA LEU A 25 -5.99 -4.43 -17.76
C LEU A 25 -4.49 -4.44 -17.42
N VAL A 26 -3.66 -5.04 -18.27
CA VAL A 26 -2.20 -4.99 -18.12
C VAL A 26 -1.71 -3.54 -18.20
N GLY A 27 -2.20 -2.77 -19.18
CA GLY A 27 -1.88 -1.36 -19.32
C GLY A 27 -2.26 -0.53 -18.09
N LEU A 28 -3.42 -0.81 -17.48
CA LEU A 28 -3.86 -0.15 -16.25
C LEU A 28 -2.90 -0.41 -15.08
N VAL A 29 -2.43 -1.65 -14.91
CA VAL A 29 -1.45 -1.99 -13.86
C VAL A 29 -0.14 -1.26 -14.09
N ILE A 30 0.35 -1.23 -15.34
CA ILE A 30 1.58 -0.52 -15.70
C ILE A 30 1.45 0.99 -15.42
N VAL A 31 0.35 1.60 -15.83
CA VAL A 31 0.10 3.03 -15.59
C VAL A 31 0.01 3.34 -14.10
N ALA A 32 -0.69 2.51 -13.32
CA ALA A 32 -0.80 2.67 -11.87
C ALA A 32 0.58 2.57 -11.19
N TRP A 33 1.41 1.60 -11.61
CA TRP A 33 2.77 1.45 -11.11
C TRP A 33 3.65 2.67 -11.45
N LEU A 34 3.65 3.12 -12.70
CA LEU A 34 4.43 4.30 -13.12
C LEU A 34 3.99 5.56 -12.38
N LEU A 35 2.70 5.74 -12.16
CA LEU A 35 2.16 6.87 -11.40
C LEU A 35 2.61 6.83 -9.93
N LEU A 36 2.64 5.65 -9.31
CA LEU A 36 3.20 5.48 -7.97
C LEU A 36 4.69 5.83 -7.92
N CYS A 37 5.49 5.30 -8.85
CA CYS A 37 6.92 5.64 -8.94
C CYS A 37 7.14 7.14 -9.12
N LEU A 38 6.32 7.79 -9.95
CA LEU A 38 6.39 9.24 -10.14
C LEU A 38 6.06 9.99 -8.85
N LEU A 39 4.98 9.63 -8.14
CA LEU A 39 4.61 10.25 -6.86
C LEU A 39 5.67 10.08 -5.77
N ILE A 40 6.36 8.95 -5.74
CA ILE A 40 7.50 8.73 -4.84
C ILE A 40 8.68 9.62 -5.26
N SER A 41 9.00 9.66 -6.56
CA SER A 41 10.15 10.41 -7.08
C SER A 41 10.03 11.91 -6.87
N VAL A 42 8.81 12.47 -6.97
CA VAL A 42 8.55 13.90 -6.69
C VAL A 42 8.36 14.20 -5.20
N GLY A 43 8.47 13.20 -4.32
CA GLY A 43 8.40 13.39 -2.86
C GLY A 43 6.99 13.54 -2.28
N CYS A 44 5.93 13.23 -3.04
CA CYS A 44 4.57 13.27 -2.53
C CYS A 44 4.25 12.09 -1.59
N ILE A 45 4.89 10.94 -1.81
CA ILE A 45 4.63 9.68 -1.10
C ILE A 45 5.96 9.06 -0.66
N TYR A 46 6.03 8.62 0.59
CA TYR A 46 7.06 7.72 1.07
C TYR A 46 6.82 6.28 0.59
N PRO A 47 7.87 5.55 0.14
CA PRO A 47 7.74 4.15 -0.23
C PRO A 47 7.30 3.28 0.97
N ALA A 48 6.77 2.09 0.70
CA ALA A 48 6.16 1.23 1.72
C ALA A 48 7.13 0.82 2.84
N ASN A 49 8.41 0.67 2.53
CA ASN A 49 9.47 0.26 3.46
C ASN A 49 10.27 1.45 4.02
N TYR A 50 9.81 2.70 3.82
CA TYR A 50 10.57 3.89 4.22
C TYR A 50 10.91 3.91 5.71
N ALA A 51 9.91 3.67 6.58
CA ALA A 51 10.12 3.66 8.03
C ALA A 51 11.11 2.57 8.44
N GLU A 52 10.98 1.36 7.90
CA GLU A 52 11.91 0.25 8.16
C GLU A 52 13.34 0.58 7.74
N GLN A 53 13.52 1.18 6.56
CA GLN A 53 14.83 1.61 6.10
C GLN A 53 15.44 2.64 7.07
N LYS A 54 14.67 3.65 7.48
CA LYS A 54 15.14 4.68 8.41
C LYS A 54 15.41 4.14 9.81
N ILE A 55 14.63 3.16 10.27
CA ILE A 55 14.91 2.42 11.51
C ILE A 55 16.27 1.72 11.43
N ASN A 56 16.55 1.02 10.32
CA ASN A 56 17.82 0.33 10.14
C ASN A 56 19.00 1.31 10.07
N GLU A 57 18.82 2.46 9.41
CA GLU A 57 19.83 3.55 9.38
C GLU A 57 20.09 4.15 10.78
N ALA A 58 19.05 4.31 11.60
CA ALA A 58 19.14 4.86 12.95
C ALA A 58 19.52 3.82 14.03
N TYR A 59 19.56 2.53 13.69
CA TYR A 59 19.65 1.43 14.66
C TYR A 59 20.84 1.55 15.61
N ASP A 60 22.06 1.69 15.08
CA ASP A 60 23.27 1.81 15.89
C ASP A 60 23.28 3.08 16.76
N THR A 61 22.69 4.17 16.25
CA THR A 61 22.58 5.43 16.99
C THR A 61 21.67 5.26 18.20
N ILE A 62 20.49 4.67 17.99
CA ILE A 62 19.53 4.39 19.08
C ILE A 62 20.08 3.33 20.03
N LEU A 63 20.84 2.34 19.54
CA LEU A 63 21.42 1.30 20.38
C LEU A 63 22.50 1.85 21.33
N ARG A 64 23.35 2.76 20.85
CA ARG A 64 24.55 3.23 21.58
C ARG A 64 24.39 4.56 22.30
N ALA A 65 23.29 5.29 22.10
CA ALA A 65 23.04 6.55 22.78
C ALA A 65 23.04 6.38 24.30
N ASP A 66 23.45 7.38 25.08
CA ASP A 66 23.32 7.31 26.55
C ASP A 66 21.84 7.36 26.97
N LYS A 67 21.06 8.19 26.28
CA LYS A 67 19.62 8.34 26.49
C LYS A 67 18.92 8.49 25.14
N VAL A 68 17.82 7.75 24.96
CA VAL A 68 16.99 7.84 23.76
C VAL A 68 16.12 9.09 23.84
N THR A 69 16.16 9.91 22.80
CA THR A 69 15.34 11.11 22.65
C THR A 69 14.42 10.98 21.43
N ALA A 70 13.32 11.74 21.42
CA ALA A 70 12.36 11.73 20.32
C ALA A 70 12.99 12.09 18.96
N GLU A 71 14.05 12.91 18.94
CA GLU A 71 14.76 13.32 17.72
C GLU A 71 15.51 12.18 17.05
N MET A 72 15.87 11.13 17.79
CA MET A 72 16.53 9.93 17.24
C MET A 72 15.54 8.99 16.57
N ILE A 73 14.25 9.13 16.85
CA ILE A 73 13.21 8.25 16.36
C ILE A 73 12.88 8.63 14.92
N PRO A 74 12.99 7.70 13.95
CA PRO A 74 12.65 7.98 12.57
C PRO A 74 11.22 8.50 12.39
N ALA A 75 11.03 9.37 11.41
CA ALA A 75 9.70 9.79 11.01
C ALA A 75 8.81 8.59 10.60
N LEU A 76 7.51 8.71 10.88
CA LEU A 76 6.49 7.66 10.67
C LEU A 76 6.62 6.44 11.59
N CYS A 77 7.42 6.55 12.66
CA CYS A 77 7.46 5.60 13.75
C CYS A 77 6.80 6.20 14.98
N ASP A 78 5.94 5.41 15.62
CA ASP A 78 5.58 5.62 17.02
C ASP A 78 6.52 4.76 17.86
N TYR A 79 6.81 5.16 19.10
CA TYR A 79 7.75 4.38 19.93
C TYR A 79 7.40 4.36 21.40
N VAL A 80 7.90 3.34 22.07
CA VAL A 80 7.84 3.21 23.53
C VAL A 80 9.17 2.71 24.06
N ILE A 81 9.56 3.22 25.22
CA ILE A 81 10.72 2.77 25.97
C ILE A 81 10.21 2.08 27.23
N PHE A 82 10.59 0.82 27.40
CA PHE A 82 10.28 0.04 28.59
C PHE A 82 11.52 -0.15 29.46
N SER A 83 11.34 -0.12 30.78
CA SER A 83 12.33 -0.65 31.72
C SER A 83 12.43 -2.18 31.57
N GLU A 84 13.43 -2.79 32.22
CA GLU A 84 13.58 -4.25 32.22
C GLU A 84 12.34 -5.00 32.74
N ASN A 85 11.59 -4.35 33.65
CA ASN A 85 10.38 -4.86 34.29
C ASN A 85 9.11 -4.65 33.44
N GLY A 86 9.20 -3.90 32.33
CA GLY A 86 8.07 -3.64 31.44
C GLY A 86 7.27 -2.39 31.76
N GLU A 87 7.78 -1.53 32.65
CA GLU A 87 7.17 -0.23 32.90
C GLU A 87 7.53 0.74 31.77
N LYS A 88 6.55 1.46 31.25
CA LYS A 88 6.79 2.54 30.29
C LYS A 88 7.53 3.69 30.97
N ILE A 89 8.71 4.00 30.47
CA ILE A 89 9.55 5.11 30.95
C ILE A 89 9.66 6.25 29.93
N GLY A 90 9.17 6.06 28.70
CA GLY A 90 9.10 7.09 27.68
C GLY A 90 8.43 6.65 26.38
N GLY A 91 8.24 7.61 25.47
CA GLY A 91 7.68 7.38 24.14
C GLY A 91 6.26 7.91 23.95
N ASP A 92 5.85 7.98 22.68
CA ASP A 92 4.59 8.53 22.19
C ASP A 92 3.62 7.46 21.66
N LEU A 93 3.99 6.19 21.75
CA LEU A 93 3.10 5.09 21.39
C LEU A 93 1.82 5.18 22.23
N SER A 94 0.69 5.07 21.54
CA SER A 94 -0.64 5.04 22.14
C SER A 94 -0.79 3.87 23.11
N GLU A 95 -1.37 4.13 24.29
CA GLU A 95 -1.54 3.16 25.39
C GLU A 95 -2.16 1.83 24.94
N GLN A 96 -3.11 1.87 23.99
CA GLN A 96 -3.76 0.68 23.44
C GLN A 96 -2.80 -0.32 22.78
N TYR A 97 -1.59 0.12 22.37
CA TYR A 97 -0.59 -0.70 21.71
C TYR A 97 0.60 -1.06 22.60
N GLU A 98 0.70 -0.51 23.80
CA GLU A 98 1.84 -0.72 24.70
C GLU A 98 1.98 -2.19 25.12
N GLN A 99 0.88 -2.85 25.47
CA GLN A 99 0.91 -4.27 25.82
C GLN A 99 1.40 -5.15 24.66
N ILE A 100 1.03 -4.79 23.42
CA ILE A 100 1.50 -5.51 22.24
C ILE A 100 2.99 -5.26 22.05
N ALA A 101 3.44 -4.01 22.16
CA ALA A 101 4.86 -3.66 22.06
C ALA A 101 5.70 -4.39 23.12
N TRP A 102 5.20 -4.51 24.35
CA TRP A 102 5.87 -5.27 25.40
C TRP A 102 5.94 -6.77 25.09
N ASN A 103 4.83 -7.36 24.62
CA ASN A 103 4.82 -8.76 24.22
C ASN A 103 5.79 -9.04 23.07
N VAL A 104 5.92 -8.09 22.13
CA VAL A 104 6.92 -8.17 21.05
C VAL A 104 8.34 -8.11 21.61
N ALA A 105 8.62 -7.21 22.56
CA ALA A 105 9.93 -7.07 23.18
C ALA A 105 10.39 -8.35 23.91
N LYS A 106 9.49 -9.03 24.62
CA LYS A 106 9.83 -10.22 25.42
C LYS A 106 9.70 -11.55 24.70
N TYR A 107 8.72 -11.67 23.80
CA TYR A 107 8.36 -12.96 23.20
C TYR A 107 8.52 -12.99 21.67
N GLY A 108 8.83 -11.86 21.04
CA GLY A 108 8.92 -11.76 19.58
C GLY A 108 7.59 -11.89 18.84
N ASN A 109 6.47 -11.88 19.56
CA ASN A 109 5.14 -12.09 18.99
C ASN A 109 4.45 -10.75 18.68
N ALA A 110 4.36 -10.42 17.40
CA ALA A 110 3.54 -9.31 16.91
C ALA A 110 2.22 -9.83 16.31
N SER A 111 1.15 -9.06 16.47
CA SER A 111 -0.12 -9.30 15.79
C SER A 111 -0.75 -7.99 15.34
N GLY A 112 -1.52 -8.04 14.26
CA GLY A 112 -2.21 -6.90 13.68
C GLY A 112 -1.49 -6.28 12.48
N LYS A 113 -1.85 -5.03 12.18
CA LYS A 113 -1.43 -4.30 10.97
C LYS A 113 -0.08 -3.59 11.08
N TYR A 114 0.52 -3.57 12.26
CA TYR A 114 1.75 -2.86 12.55
C TYR A 114 2.92 -3.82 12.64
N PHE A 115 4.09 -3.32 12.27
CA PHE A 115 5.37 -3.96 12.41
C PHE A 115 6.12 -3.32 13.57
N TYR A 116 7.03 -4.08 14.16
CA TYR A 116 7.76 -3.66 15.34
C TYR A 116 9.24 -3.99 15.19
N LYS A 117 10.09 -3.05 15.58
CA LYS A 117 11.53 -3.28 15.76
C LYS A 117 11.87 -3.10 17.23
N VAL A 118 12.53 -4.09 17.81
CA VAL A 118 13.01 -4.06 19.20
C VAL A 118 14.50 -3.78 19.19
N ILE A 119 14.91 -2.78 19.96
CA ILE A 119 16.32 -2.46 20.24
C ILE A 119 16.53 -2.68 21.73
N VAL A 120 17.24 -3.77 22.06
CA VAL A 120 17.56 -4.14 23.44
C VAL A 120 18.81 -3.38 23.87
N ARG A 121 18.70 -2.61 24.95
CA ARG A 121 19.80 -1.88 25.59
C ARG A 121 20.01 -2.44 26.99
N GLU A 122 21.07 -2.00 27.68
CA GLU A 122 21.51 -2.62 28.95
C GLU A 122 20.42 -2.64 30.03
N ASN A 123 19.63 -1.57 30.17
CA ASN A 123 18.61 -1.44 31.21
C ASN A 123 17.20 -1.14 30.66
N GLU A 124 17.02 -1.13 29.33
CA GLU A 124 15.79 -0.71 28.69
C GLU A 124 15.56 -1.36 27.32
N TYR A 125 14.31 -1.35 26.88
CA TYR A 125 13.88 -1.84 25.57
C TYR A 125 13.25 -0.68 24.81
N VAL A 126 13.79 -0.36 23.64
CA VAL A 126 13.16 0.59 22.72
C VAL A 126 12.38 -0.22 21.71
N VAL A 127 11.07 0.01 21.64
CA VAL A 127 10.19 -0.66 20.69
C VAL A 127 9.63 0.38 19.73
N LEU A 128 10.00 0.25 18.46
CA LEU A 128 9.56 1.11 17.37
C LEU A 128 8.40 0.43 16.64
N GLN A 129 7.25 1.09 16.55
CA GLN A 129 6.09 0.65 15.79
C GLN A 129 6.04 1.39 14.44
N TYR A 130 5.84 0.66 13.35
CA TYR A 130 5.73 1.23 12.00
C TYR A 130 4.76 0.45 11.10
N ARG A 131 4.49 0.97 9.90
CA ARG A 131 3.64 0.33 8.88
C ARG A 131 4.43 0.08 7.60
N LEU A 132 4.24 -1.09 6.98
CA LEU A 132 4.77 -1.43 5.65
C LEU A 132 3.77 -1.05 4.55
N THR A 133 3.38 0.22 4.51
CA THR A 133 2.47 0.76 3.49
C THR A 133 2.96 2.12 3.01
N PRO A 134 2.74 2.49 1.73
CA PRO A 134 3.06 3.83 1.27
C PRO A 134 2.28 4.87 2.06
N GLN A 135 2.93 5.97 2.46
CA GLN A 135 2.32 7.05 3.23
C GLN A 135 2.58 8.40 2.56
N TYR A 136 1.63 9.34 2.66
CA TYR A 136 1.85 10.70 2.15
C TYR A 136 3.00 11.37 2.91
N HIS A 137 3.73 12.25 2.23
CA HIS A 137 4.75 13.08 2.89
C HIS A 137 4.13 14.17 3.78
N SER A 138 2.98 14.73 3.37
CA SER A 138 2.22 15.71 4.15
C SER A 138 1.51 15.06 5.35
N ALA A 139 1.71 15.62 6.55
CA ALA A 139 1.01 15.19 7.76
C ALA A 139 -0.52 15.33 7.64
N PHE A 140 -0.98 16.44 7.07
CA PHE A 140 -2.42 16.69 6.87
C PHE A 140 -3.09 15.60 6.04
N LEU A 141 -2.46 15.19 4.92
CA LEU A 141 -2.98 14.13 4.05
C LEU A 141 -2.94 12.76 4.74
N ARG A 142 -1.92 12.47 5.55
CA ARG A 142 -1.86 11.21 6.31
C ARG A 142 -2.99 11.09 7.32
N GLU A 143 -3.38 12.18 7.95
CA GLU A 143 -4.37 12.20 9.03
C GLU A 143 -5.81 12.28 8.52
N HIS A 144 -6.05 13.06 7.46
CA HIS A 144 -7.42 13.39 7.01
C HIS A 144 -7.84 12.70 5.70
N PHE A 145 -6.90 12.13 4.94
CA PHE A 145 -7.16 11.58 3.63
C PHE A 145 -7.00 10.06 3.57
N ILE A 146 -7.64 9.44 2.58
CA ILE A 146 -7.52 7.99 2.34
C ILE A 146 -6.07 7.67 1.96
N GLY A 147 -5.48 6.67 2.60
CA GLY A 147 -4.08 6.30 2.39
C GLY A 147 -3.76 5.99 0.91
N PRO A 148 -2.51 6.24 0.45
CA PRO A 148 -2.17 6.15 -0.96
C PRO A 148 -2.47 4.78 -1.59
N GLN A 149 -2.21 3.69 -0.86
CA GLN A 149 -2.49 2.33 -1.32
C GLN A 149 -4.00 2.10 -1.57
N ASN A 150 -4.85 2.66 -0.72
CA ASN A 150 -6.31 2.53 -0.87
C ASN A 150 -6.80 3.39 -2.03
N VAL A 151 -6.28 4.61 -2.21
CA VAL A 151 -6.59 5.46 -3.37
C VAL A 151 -6.23 4.74 -4.68
N MET A 152 -5.04 4.14 -4.77
CA MET A 152 -4.64 3.36 -5.95
C MET A 152 -5.54 2.16 -6.18
N SER A 153 -5.94 1.46 -5.12
CA SER A 153 -6.86 0.32 -5.21
C SER A 153 -8.22 0.74 -5.75
N ILE A 154 -8.80 1.83 -5.21
CA ILE A 154 -10.09 2.38 -5.66
C ILE A 154 -10.02 2.82 -7.13
N MET A 155 -8.98 3.57 -7.51
CA MET A 155 -8.78 4.02 -8.89
C MET A 155 -8.61 2.85 -9.86
N SER A 156 -7.92 1.78 -9.43
CA SER A 156 -7.73 0.57 -10.24
C SER A 156 -9.06 -0.17 -10.46
N VAL A 157 -9.90 -0.28 -9.42
CA VAL A 157 -11.24 -0.89 -9.54
C VAL A 157 -12.14 -0.07 -10.47
N ILE A 158 -12.18 1.25 -10.32
CA ILE A 158 -12.95 2.15 -11.19
C ILE A 158 -12.46 2.00 -12.65
N GLY A 159 -11.15 2.01 -12.85
CA GLY A 159 -10.56 1.83 -14.18
C GLY A 159 -10.87 0.47 -14.80
N ALA A 160 -10.81 -0.63 -14.02
CA ALA A 160 -11.16 -1.96 -14.49
C ALA A 160 -12.64 -2.06 -14.90
N VAL A 161 -13.55 -1.48 -14.10
CA VAL A 161 -14.98 -1.40 -14.42
C VAL A 161 -15.20 -0.59 -15.72
N ALA A 162 -14.50 0.53 -15.88
CA ALA A 162 -14.57 1.33 -17.10
C ALA A 162 -14.08 0.55 -18.34
N ILE A 163 -13.00 -0.22 -18.21
CA ILE A 163 -12.48 -1.10 -19.27
C ILE A 163 -13.51 -2.15 -19.71
N ILE A 164 -14.36 -2.63 -18.80
CA ILE A 164 -15.44 -3.59 -19.12
C ILE A 164 -16.64 -2.89 -19.78
N ILE A 165 -17.08 -1.77 -19.21
CA ILE A 165 -18.34 -1.11 -19.62
C ILE A 165 -18.19 -0.36 -20.94
N ILE A 166 -17.10 0.39 -21.15
CA ILE A 166 -16.94 1.26 -22.32
C ILE A 166 -17.02 0.46 -23.64
N PRO A 167 -16.30 -0.65 -23.82
CA PRO A 167 -16.37 -1.43 -25.04
C PRO A 167 -17.73 -2.14 -25.18
N SER A 168 -18.37 -2.54 -24.08
CA SER A 168 -19.72 -3.13 -24.07
C SER A 168 -20.77 -2.17 -24.63
N ILE A 169 -20.74 -0.90 -24.21
CA ILE A 169 -21.66 0.14 -24.72
C ILE A 169 -21.41 0.41 -26.21
N ARG A 170 -20.13 0.51 -26.61
CA ARG A 170 -19.76 0.73 -28.02
C ARG A 170 -20.23 -0.42 -28.91
N PHE A 171 -20.04 -1.66 -28.47
CA PHE A 171 -20.50 -2.84 -29.19
C PHE A 171 -22.04 -2.89 -29.33
N GLY A 172 -22.77 -2.49 -28.28
CA GLY A 172 -24.23 -2.37 -28.32
C GLY A 172 -24.71 -1.35 -29.35
N LYS A 173 -24.09 -0.16 -29.39
CA LYS A 173 -24.43 0.88 -30.38
C LYS A 173 -24.16 0.44 -31.81
N GLU A 174 -22.99 -0.16 -32.06
CA GLU A 174 -22.59 -0.71 -33.37
C GLU A 174 -23.49 -1.85 -33.87
N SER A 175 -24.05 -2.64 -32.96
CA SER A 175 -24.96 -3.72 -33.32
C SER A 175 -26.37 -3.19 -33.63
N LYS A 176 -26.82 -2.16 -32.92
CA LYS A 176 -28.14 -1.54 -33.11
C LYS A 176 -28.23 -0.75 -34.42
N SER A 177 -27.17 -0.03 -34.80
CA SER A 177 -27.10 0.67 -36.10
C SER A 177 -27.14 -0.28 -37.30
N ARG A 178 -26.56 -1.48 -37.17
CA ARG A 178 -26.62 -2.52 -38.21
C ARG A 178 -27.98 -3.20 -38.33
N CYS A 179 -28.78 -3.24 -37.26
CA CYS A 179 -30.14 -3.80 -37.31
C CYS A 179 -31.20 -2.81 -37.82
N SER A 180 -30.96 -1.50 -37.86
CA SER A 180 -31.92 -0.53 -38.41
C SER A 180 -31.75 -0.29 -39.93
N LEU A 181 -30.81 -0.99 -40.57
CA LEU A 181 -30.52 -0.93 -42.00
C LEU A 181 -31.03 -2.19 -42.75
N TYR A 182 -31.76 -3.06 -42.06
CA TYR A 182 -32.49 -4.22 -42.58
C TYR A 182 -33.95 -4.13 -42.14
#